data_AF-A0A7W0J2C5-F1
#
_entry.id   AF-A0A7W0J2C5-F1
#
_cell.length_a   1.000
_cell.length_b   1.000
_cell.length_c   1.000
_cell.angle_alpha   90.00
_cell.angle_beta   90.00
_cell.angle_gamma   90.00
#
_symmetry.space_group_name_H-M   'P 1'
#
loop_
_entity.id
_entity.type
_entity.pdbx_description
1 polymer ?
#
loop_
_entity_poly.entity_id
_entity_poly.type
_entity_poly.pdbx_seq_one_letter_code
_entity_poly.pdbx_strand_id
1 'polypeptide(L)'
;MPLFVKQYPRLFSRSSISCFDIIKYNTLVNINVNPVRKFGRGLFSNGVNMTGTQIFENIRIICGRISHAAIRAGRKPEDIKLIAVTKTISIQQIKEAIDAGLRIFGESKVQEAREKIQDSRCKIQDADLEWHLIGHLQKNKAKTAVELFEMIHSVDSFELAEIIDKHAENAGKIQRILLQVKLSDEISKYGILKDNLFELVREISEMKNLRIEGLMTIPPFF
;
A
#
# COMPACT_ATOMS: atom_id res chain seq x y z
N MET A 1 6.54 21.15 -4.55
CA MET A 1 6.10 20.41 -5.76
C MET A 1 6.99 19.19 -5.94
N PRO A 2 6.49 17.94 -5.80
CA PRO A 2 7.31 16.75 -5.95
C PRO A 2 7.90 16.65 -7.37
N LEU A 3 9.09 16.03 -7.52
CA LEU A 3 9.83 15.91 -8.79
C LEU A 3 8.97 15.40 -9.96
N PHE A 4 8.00 14.52 -9.67
CA PHE A 4 7.09 13.95 -10.65
C PHE A 4 6.23 15.01 -11.38
N VAL A 5 5.80 16.06 -10.66
CA VAL A 5 4.94 17.12 -11.21
C VAL A 5 5.77 18.12 -12.04
N LYS A 6 7.05 18.31 -11.71
CA LYS A 6 7.96 19.16 -12.49
C LYS A 6 8.30 18.56 -13.85
N GLN A 7 8.27 17.24 -13.98
CA GLN A 7 8.74 16.56 -15.20
C GLN A 7 7.66 16.43 -16.28
N TYR A 8 6.36 16.56 -15.96
CA TYR A 8 5.27 16.33 -16.93
C TYR A 8 4.03 17.23 -16.70
N PRO A 9 4.08 18.53 -17.06
CA PRO A 9 2.97 19.48 -16.82
C PRO A 9 1.73 19.26 -17.69
N ARG A 10 1.80 18.46 -18.77
CA ARG A 10 0.68 18.19 -19.69
C ARG A 10 -0.25 17.03 -19.25
N LEU A 11 0.05 16.35 -18.14
CA LEU A 11 -0.80 15.29 -17.55
C LEU A 11 -2.09 15.83 -16.88
N PHE A 12 -2.43 17.10 -17.10
CA PHE A 12 -3.25 17.91 -16.20
C PHE A 12 -4.21 18.86 -16.96
N SER A 13 -4.77 18.45 -18.11
CA SER A 13 -5.78 19.26 -18.82
C SER A 13 -7.19 18.69 -18.69
N ARG A 14 -8.13 19.59 -18.39
CA ARG A 14 -9.51 19.37 -17.95
C ARG A 14 -10.43 18.89 -19.07
N SER A 15 -10.76 17.60 -19.12
CA SER A 15 -12.06 17.10 -19.58
C SER A 15 -12.08 15.56 -19.55
N SER A 16 -13.08 15.02 -18.85
CA SER A 16 -13.43 13.58 -18.74
C SER A 16 -12.56 12.77 -17.78
N ILE A 17 -13.05 12.62 -16.53
CA ILE A 17 -12.37 12.04 -15.35
C ILE A 17 -11.07 12.79 -15.02
N SER A 18 -11.16 13.67 -14.04
CA SER A 18 -10.03 14.40 -13.45
C SER A 18 -8.92 13.42 -13.02
N CYS A 19 -7.93 13.20 -13.89
CA CYS A 19 -6.70 12.45 -13.62
C CYS A 19 -5.88 13.08 -12.46
N PHE A 20 -6.30 14.27 -11.99
CA PHE A 20 -5.77 14.96 -10.82
C PHE A 20 -6.06 14.26 -9.49
N ASP A 21 -7.08 13.39 -9.41
CA ASP A 21 -7.49 12.77 -8.14
C ASP A 21 -6.82 11.41 -7.85
N ILE A 22 -5.96 10.93 -8.76
CA ILE A 22 -5.43 9.54 -8.76
C ILE A 22 -4.08 9.41 -8.03
N ILE A 23 -3.51 10.48 -7.46
CA ILE A 23 -2.26 10.36 -6.68
C ILE A 23 -2.51 10.56 -5.18
N LYS A 24 -3.15 9.56 -4.55
CA LYS A 24 -3.05 9.40 -3.09
C LYS A 24 -1.71 8.76 -2.76
N TYR A 25 -0.74 9.59 -2.33
CA TYR A 25 0.50 9.09 -1.75
C TYR A 25 0.20 8.43 -0.39
N ASN A 26 0.03 7.11 -0.38
CA ASN A 26 0.12 6.34 0.85
C ASN A 26 1.60 6.27 1.26
N THR A 27 1.90 6.62 2.51
CA THR A 27 3.26 6.44 3.04
C THR A 27 3.33 5.09 3.71
N LEU A 28 4.08 4.16 3.11
CA LEU A 28 4.41 2.88 3.72
C LEU A 28 5.44 3.11 4.82
N VAL A 29 5.14 2.73 6.05
CA VAL A 29 6.11 2.75 7.15
C VAL A 29 6.17 1.39 7.79
N ASN A 30 7.40 0.88 7.94
CA ASN A 30 7.64 -0.35 8.65
C ASN A 30 7.48 -0.09 10.15
N ILE A 31 6.64 -0.87 10.84
CA ILE A 31 6.38 -0.75 12.28
C ILE A 31 7.69 -0.86 13.10
N ASN A 32 8.69 -1.56 12.56
CA ASN A 32 10.02 -1.71 13.16
C ASN A 32 10.98 -0.52 12.93
N VAL A 33 10.51 0.71 12.67
CA VAL A 33 11.44 1.85 12.71
C VAL A 33 11.91 2.09 14.14
N ASN A 34 13.04 1.47 14.46
CA ASN A 34 13.89 1.87 15.58
C ASN A 34 13.99 3.41 15.58
N PRO A 35 13.77 4.07 16.72
CA PRO A 35 14.14 5.47 16.83
C PRO A 35 15.65 5.51 16.61
N VAL A 36 16.07 6.15 15.52
CA VAL A 36 17.48 6.35 15.13
C VAL A 36 18.20 5.11 14.58
N ARG A 37 18.25 4.98 13.24
CA ARG A 37 19.47 4.49 12.55
C ARG A 37 19.79 5.38 11.36
N LYS A 38 20.99 5.96 11.37
CA LYS A 38 21.61 6.61 10.22
C LYS A 38 21.55 5.67 9.01
N PHE A 39 21.22 6.21 7.84
CA PHE A 39 21.38 5.50 6.57
C PHE A 39 22.83 5.02 6.43
N GLY A 40 23.04 3.71 6.36
CA GLY A 40 24.37 3.13 6.19
C GLY A 40 24.46 1.64 6.55
N ARG A 41 24.53 0.83 5.49
CA ARG A 41 24.96 -0.59 5.37
C ARG A 41 24.25 -1.65 6.21
N GLY A 42 24.07 -2.79 5.54
CA GLY A 42 23.23 -3.90 5.93
C GLY A 42 23.48 -4.41 7.35
N LEU A 43 22.37 -4.78 7.99
CA LEU A 43 22.26 -5.83 8.99
C LEU A 43 20.77 -6.18 9.02
N PHE A 44 20.44 -7.36 8.48
CA PHE A 44 19.20 -8.04 8.81
C PHE A 44 19.24 -8.31 10.31
N SER A 45 18.65 -7.41 11.11
CA SER A 45 18.57 -7.61 12.55
C SER A 45 17.32 -8.43 12.86
N ASN A 46 17.57 -9.63 13.37
CA ASN A 46 16.64 -10.52 14.06
C ASN A 46 15.57 -9.73 14.83
N GLY A 47 14.32 -10.21 14.76
CA GLY A 47 13.15 -9.60 15.37
C GLY A 47 13.40 -9.19 16.81
N VAL A 48 13.54 -7.89 17.03
CA VAL A 48 13.54 -7.31 18.37
C VAL A 48 12.08 -7.32 18.82
N ASN A 49 11.79 -8.03 19.91
CA ASN A 49 10.50 -7.94 20.58
C ASN A 49 10.38 -6.54 21.18
N MET A 50 9.69 -5.66 20.46
CA MET A 50 9.38 -4.30 20.89
C MET A 50 8.24 -4.36 21.90
N THR A 51 8.31 -3.60 22.99
CA THR A 51 7.22 -3.47 23.95
C THR A 51 6.15 -2.50 23.42
N GLY A 52 4.91 -2.62 23.91
CA GLY A 52 3.81 -1.74 23.48
C GLY A 52 4.11 -0.25 23.64
N THR A 53 4.82 0.15 24.70
CA THR A 53 5.30 1.53 24.92
C THR A 53 6.19 2.01 23.79
N GLN A 54 7.07 1.14 23.28
CA GLN A 54 8.00 1.50 22.21
C GLN A 54 7.30 1.62 20.85
N ILE A 55 6.31 0.75 20.56
CA ILE A 55 5.49 0.85 19.34
C ILE A 55 4.73 2.17 19.31
N PHE A 56 4.10 2.55 20.42
CA PHE A 56 3.37 3.80 20.54
C PHE A 56 4.27 5.02 20.30
N GLU A 57 5.45 5.08 20.93
CA GLU A 57 6.39 6.19 20.74
C GLU A 57 6.88 6.29 19.29
N ASN A 58 7.15 5.16 18.64
CA ASN A 58 7.52 5.14 17.22
C ASN A 58 6.40 5.72 16.35
N ILE A 59 5.14 5.31 16.59
CA ILE A 59 3.98 5.83 15.86
C ILE A 59 3.88 7.35 16.03
N ARG A 60 4.02 7.86 17.26
CA ARG A 60 4.01 9.31 17.51
C ARG A 60 5.07 10.06 16.72
N ILE A 61 6.31 9.56 16.74
CA ILE A 61 7.43 10.16 16.00
C ILE A 61 7.16 10.16 14.49
N ILE A 62 6.67 9.04 13.94
CA ILE A 62 6.34 8.91 12.51
C ILE A 62 5.23 9.88 12.12
N CYS A 63 4.13 9.92 12.88
CA CYS A 63 3.02 10.81 12.62
C CYS A 63 3.46 12.28 12.67
N GLY A 64 4.32 12.66 13.63
CA GLY A 64 4.91 14.00 13.67
C GLY A 64 5.74 14.32 12.43
N ARG A 65 6.57 13.37 11.95
CA ARG A 65 7.35 13.52 10.71
C ARG A 65 6.47 13.67 9.48
N ILE A 66 5.40 12.88 9.38
CA ILE A 66 4.41 12.95 8.29
C ILE A 66 3.73 14.31 8.29
N SER A 67 3.24 14.77 9.45
CA SER A 67 2.58 16.07 9.59
C SER A 67 3.50 17.21 9.15
N HIS A 68 4.74 17.24 9.67
CA HIS A 68 5.71 18.25 9.26
C HIS A 68 6.04 18.19 7.76
N ALA A 69 6.14 17.00 7.17
CA ALA A 69 6.41 16.86 5.74
C ALA A 69 5.22 17.31 4.88
N ALA A 70 3.98 16.99 5.28
CA ALA A 70 2.77 17.42 4.61
C ALA A 70 2.64 18.95 4.60
N ILE A 71 2.82 19.59 5.76
CA ILE A 71 2.78 21.05 5.91
C ILE A 71 3.83 21.73 5.02
N ARG A 72 5.09 21.25 5.05
CA ARG A 72 6.15 21.78 4.17
C ARG A 72 5.83 21.62 2.68
N ALA A 73 5.05 20.62 2.32
CA ALA A 73 4.62 20.38 0.94
C ALA A 73 3.33 21.14 0.55
N GLY A 74 2.73 21.92 1.46
CA GLY A 74 1.46 22.61 1.24
C GLY A 74 0.25 21.66 1.22
N ARG A 75 0.34 20.51 1.89
CA ARG A 75 -0.73 19.50 1.98
C ARG A 75 -1.24 19.39 3.41
N LYS A 76 -2.45 18.87 3.55
CA LYS A 76 -3.00 18.56 4.86
C LYS A 76 -2.45 17.21 5.35
N PRO A 77 -2.02 17.07 6.62
CA PRO A 77 -1.54 15.80 7.17
C PRO A 77 -2.52 14.64 6.98
N GLU A 78 -3.82 14.90 7.10
CA GLU A 78 -4.91 13.94 6.92
C GLU A 78 -5.01 13.37 5.49
N ASP A 79 -4.40 14.03 4.49
CA ASP A 79 -4.34 13.50 3.13
C ASP A 79 -3.29 12.37 2.99
N ILE A 80 -2.50 12.11 4.04
CA ILE A 80 -1.44 11.10 4.06
C ILE A 80 -1.87 9.95 4.95
N LYS A 81 -2.14 8.80 4.32
CA LYS A 81 -2.39 7.56 5.06
C LYS A 81 -1.08 6.89 5.44
N LEU A 82 -0.96 6.54 6.72
CA LEU A 82 0.10 5.72 7.27
C LEU A 82 -0.29 4.25 7.15
N ILE A 83 0.49 3.46 6.41
CA ILE A 83 0.30 2.01 6.30
C ILE A 83 1.42 1.31 7.06
N ALA A 84 1.02 0.51 8.04
CA ALA A 84 1.90 -0.19 8.95
C ALA A 84 2.31 -1.55 8.33
N VAL A 85 3.56 -1.68 7.87
CA VAL A 85 4.03 -2.92 7.24
C VAL A 85 4.33 -3.99 8.29
N THR A 86 3.64 -5.14 8.19
CA THR A 86 3.64 -6.20 9.21
C THR A 86 4.36 -7.48 8.77
N LYS A 87 5.09 -7.44 7.65
CA LYS A 87 5.96 -8.57 7.23
C LYS A 87 6.90 -8.94 8.38
N THR A 88 7.01 -10.24 8.68
CA THR A 88 7.83 -10.77 9.79
C THR A 88 7.50 -10.24 11.20
N ILE A 89 6.36 -9.57 11.39
CA ILE A 89 5.88 -9.08 12.70
C ILE A 89 4.93 -10.09 13.34
N SER A 90 5.03 -10.26 14.66
CA SER A 90 4.16 -11.15 15.42
C SER A 90 2.74 -10.59 15.55
N ILE A 91 1.75 -11.48 15.74
CA ILE A 91 0.36 -11.10 16.00
C ILE A 91 0.24 -10.21 17.25
N GLN A 92 1.07 -10.44 18.27
CA GLN A 92 1.06 -9.64 19.50
C GLN A 92 1.45 -8.19 19.23
N GLN A 93 2.50 -7.96 18.44
CA GLN A 93 2.92 -6.61 18.05
C GLN A 93 1.89 -5.92 17.14
N ILE A 94 1.17 -6.68 16.31
CA ILE A 94 0.04 -6.14 15.53
C ILE A 94 -1.06 -5.66 16.47
N LYS A 95 -1.40 -6.45 17.50
CA LYS A 95 -2.40 -6.06 18.52
C LYS A 95 -1.98 -4.78 19.24
N GLU A 96 -0.71 -4.68 19.68
CA GLU A 96 -0.17 -3.45 20.29
C GLU A 96 -0.20 -2.24 19.35
N ALA A 97 0.08 -2.43 18.06
CA ALA A 97 -0.02 -1.39 17.05
C ALA A 97 -1.48 -0.90 16.87
N ILE A 98 -2.44 -1.82 16.93
CA ILE A 98 -3.87 -1.46 16.88
C ILE A 98 -4.28 -0.69 18.13
N ASP A 99 -3.88 -1.14 19.32
CA ASP A 99 -4.13 -0.44 20.59
C ASP A 99 -3.52 0.97 20.58
N ALA A 100 -2.37 1.14 19.92
CA ALA A 100 -1.72 2.43 19.69
C ALA A 100 -2.40 3.32 18.62
N GLY A 101 -3.51 2.86 18.03
CA GLY A 101 -4.33 3.67 17.11
C GLY A 101 -4.10 3.42 15.62
N LEU A 102 -3.23 2.47 15.23
CA LEU A 102 -3.09 2.11 13.82
C LEU A 102 -4.30 1.33 13.32
N ARG A 103 -4.70 1.60 12.08
CA ARG A 103 -5.89 1.01 11.46
C ARG A 103 -5.62 0.42 10.07
N ILE A 104 -4.50 0.78 9.44
CA ILE A 104 -4.15 0.30 8.09
C ILE A 104 -2.85 -0.49 8.15
N PHE A 105 -2.89 -1.74 7.71
CA PHE A 105 -1.79 -2.69 7.77
C PHE A 105 -1.44 -3.23 6.38
N GLY A 106 -0.15 -3.45 6.15
CA GLY A 106 0.38 -3.88 4.86
C GLY A 106 1.11 -5.21 4.96
N GLU A 107 0.67 -6.21 4.19
CA GLU A 107 1.35 -7.50 4.07
C GLU A 107 1.93 -7.71 2.67
N SER A 108 3.07 -8.40 2.61
CA SER A 108 3.74 -8.68 1.34
C SER A 108 3.32 -10.01 0.72
N LYS A 109 2.86 -10.98 1.51
CA LYS A 109 2.50 -12.32 1.03
C LYS A 109 1.12 -12.73 1.55
N VAL A 110 0.27 -13.20 0.64
CA VAL A 110 -1.10 -13.65 0.94
C VAL A 110 -1.13 -14.76 2.00
N GLN A 111 -0.17 -15.69 1.94
CA GLN A 111 -0.11 -16.83 2.87
C GLN A 111 0.20 -16.40 4.30
N GLU A 112 1.16 -15.48 4.49
CA GLU A 112 1.54 -14.96 5.82
C GLU A 112 0.43 -14.07 6.42
N ALA A 113 -0.39 -13.45 5.57
CA ALA A 113 -1.44 -12.54 5.98
C ALA A 113 -2.68 -13.24 6.54
N ARG A 114 -3.03 -14.41 6.00
CA ARG A 114 -4.31 -15.09 6.33
C ARG A 114 -4.50 -15.28 7.83
N GLU A 115 -3.50 -15.84 8.50
CA GLU A 115 -3.54 -16.10 9.95
C GLU A 115 -3.64 -14.78 10.72
N LYS A 116 -2.80 -13.78 10.39
CA LYS A 116 -2.80 -12.47 11.05
C LYS A 116 -4.11 -11.71 10.92
N ILE A 117 -4.71 -11.73 9.74
CA ILE A 117 -5.99 -11.07 9.46
C ILE A 117 -7.10 -11.73 10.26
N GLN A 118 -7.18 -13.06 10.22
CA GLN A 118 -8.18 -13.80 10.97
C GLN A 118 -8.05 -13.56 12.49
N ASP A 119 -6.83 -13.59 13.03
CA ASP A 119 -6.57 -13.38 14.46
C ASP A 119 -6.86 -11.95 14.95
N SER A 120 -6.57 -10.96 14.10
CA SER A 120 -6.79 -9.54 14.43
C SER A 120 -8.28 -9.18 14.42
N ARG A 121 -9.03 -9.70 13.44
CA ARG A 121 -10.48 -9.52 13.30
C ARG A 121 -11.29 -10.15 14.43
N CYS A 122 -10.80 -11.23 15.06
CA CYS A 122 -11.46 -11.84 16.21
C CYS A 122 -11.55 -10.92 17.45
N LYS A 123 -10.78 -9.82 17.54
CA LYS A 123 -10.71 -8.97 18.74
C LYS A 123 -11.36 -7.59 18.59
N ILE A 124 -11.52 -7.10 17.36
CA ILE A 124 -11.98 -5.74 17.05
C ILE A 124 -12.98 -5.88 15.91
N GLN A 125 -14.09 -5.13 15.94
CA GLN A 125 -15.06 -5.18 14.87
C GLN A 125 -14.38 -4.86 13.52
N ASP A 126 -14.67 -5.68 12.51
CA ASP A 126 -14.03 -5.66 11.19
C ASP A 126 -14.02 -4.28 10.51
N ALA A 127 -14.99 -3.41 10.83
CA ALA A 127 -15.19 -2.13 10.17
C ALA A 127 -14.06 -1.11 10.39
N ASP A 128 -13.18 -1.32 11.37
CA ASP A 128 -12.13 -0.35 11.71
C ASP A 128 -10.73 -0.72 11.17
N LEU A 129 -10.53 -1.93 10.61
CA LEU A 129 -9.21 -2.41 10.18
C LEU A 129 -9.14 -2.63 8.67
N GLU A 130 -8.20 -1.94 8.01
CA GLU A 130 -7.87 -2.16 6.60
C GLU A 130 -6.56 -2.94 6.44
N TRP A 131 -6.60 -4.03 5.71
CA TRP A 131 -5.46 -4.82 5.27
C TRP A 131 -5.19 -4.60 3.79
N HIS A 132 -3.96 -4.23 3.47
CA HIS A 132 -3.50 -3.92 2.13
C HIS A 132 -2.45 -4.94 1.69
N LEU A 133 -2.59 -5.53 0.51
CA LEU A 133 -1.55 -6.33 -0.12
C LEU A 133 -0.57 -5.41 -0.84
N ILE A 134 0.65 -5.28 -0.30
CA ILE A 134 1.69 -4.38 -0.81
C ILE A 134 2.81 -5.09 -1.57
N GLY A 135 2.79 -6.42 -1.58
CA GLY A 135 3.73 -7.26 -2.34
C GLY A 135 3.13 -7.73 -3.66
N HIS A 136 3.99 -8.29 -4.52
CA HIS A 136 3.56 -8.85 -5.81
C HIS A 136 2.49 -9.94 -5.62
N LEU A 137 1.42 -9.87 -6.42
CA LEU A 137 0.33 -10.83 -6.38
C LEU A 137 0.47 -11.85 -7.51
N GLN A 138 0.75 -13.10 -7.14
CA GLN A 138 0.72 -14.21 -8.07
C GLN A 138 -0.73 -14.51 -8.48
N LYS A 139 -0.98 -14.74 -9.78
CA LYS A 139 -2.32 -14.99 -10.36
C LYS A 139 -3.09 -16.09 -9.60
N ASN A 140 -2.43 -17.18 -9.22
CA ASN A 140 -3.05 -18.30 -8.48
C ASN A 140 -3.41 -17.99 -7.02
N LYS A 141 -3.02 -16.83 -6.48
CA LYS A 141 -3.37 -16.36 -5.14
C LYS A 141 -4.42 -15.24 -5.15
N ALA A 142 -4.86 -14.80 -6.33
CA ALA A 142 -5.79 -13.68 -6.49
C ALA A 142 -7.12 -13.91 -5.74
N LYS A 143 -7.70 -15.12 -5.80
CA LYS A 143 -8.90 -15.46 -5.03
C LYS A 143 -8.75 -15.14 -3.55
N THR A 144 -7.72 -15.70 -2.92
CA THR A 144 -7.45 -15.49 -1.49
C THR A 144 -7.08 -14.05 -1.19
N ALA A 145 -6.43 -13.34 -2.12
CA ALA A 145 -6.15 -11.92 -1.94
C ALA A 145 -7.44 -11.07 -1.89
N VAL A 146 -8.40 -11.33 -2.78
CA VAL A 146 -9.71 -10.64 -2.80
C VAL A 146 -10.50 -10.89 -1.50
N GLU A 147 -10.46 -12.12 -0.99
CA GLU A 147 -11.12 -12.50 0.26
C GLU A 147 -10.53 -11.78 1.49
N LEU A 148 -9.21 -11.55 1.49
CA LEU A 148 -8.48 -11.08 2.67
C LEU A 148 -8.25 -9.56 2.72
N PHE A 149 -8.02 -8.89 1.58
CA PHE A 149 -7.48 -7.54 1.58
C PHE A 149 -8.48 -6.49 1.08
N GLU A 150 -8.60 -5.38 1.79
CA GLU A 150 -9.39 -4.22 1.37
C GLU A 150 -8.78 -3.53 0.14
N MET A 151 -7.46 -3.59 -0.04
CA MET A 151 -6.76 -2.98 -1.18
C MET A 151 -5.57 -3.82 -1.66
N ILE A 152 -5.38 -3.92 -2.99
CA ILE A 152 -4.21 -4.54 -3.62
C ILE A 152 -3.39 -3.47 -4.33
N HIS A 153 -2.11 -3.33 -3.98
CA HIS A 153 -1.26 -2.24 -4.47
C HIS A 153 -0.45 -2.59 -5.71
N SER A 154 -0.40 -3.88 -6.06
CA SER A 154 0.58 -4.47 -6.97
C SER A 154 0.00 -4.90 -8.32
N VAL A 155 -1.12 -4.30 -8.75
CA VAL A 155 -1.71 -4.63 -10.05
C VAL A 155 -0.87 -3.99 -11.15
N ASP A 156 -0.30 -4.79 -12.04
CA ASP A 156 0.66 -4.34 -13.06
C ASP A 156 0.36 -4.84 -14.48
N SER A 157 -0.73 -5.57 -14.67
CA SER A 157 -1.11 -6.17 -15.95
C SER A 157 -2.61 -6.34 -16.07
N PHE A 158 -3.10 -6.33 -17.32
CA PHE A 158 -4.52 -6.52 -17.63
C PHE A 158 -4.99 -7.91 -17.17
N GLU A 159 -4.24 -8.97 -17.46
CA GLU A 159 -4.69 -10.31 -17.08
C GLU A 159 -4.73 -10.52 -15.56
N LEU A 160 -3.87 -9.85 -14.79
CA LEU A 160 -3.98 -9.89 -13.33
C LEU A 160 -5.26 -9.18 -12.87
N ALA A 161 -5.57 -8.02 -13.46
CA ALA A 161 -6.79 -7.28 -13.16
C ALA A 161 -8.05 -8.10 -13.50
N GLU A 162 -8.11 -8.76 -14.66
CA GLU A 162 -9.25 -9.64 -15.03
C GLU A 162 -9.48 -10.76 -14.00
N ILE A 163 -8.41 -11.40 -13.53
CA ILE A 163 -8.52 -12.47 -12.53
C ILE A 163 -9.04 -11.91 -11.20
N ILE A 164 -8.57 -10.73 -10.79
CA ILE A 164 -9.05 -10.06 -9.58
C ILE A 164 -10.53 -9.66 -9.75
N ASP A 165 -10.92 -9.07 -10.88
CA ASP A 165 -12.30 -8.65 -11.17
C ASP A 165 -13.26 -9.84 -11.07
N LYS A 166 -12.91 -10.96 -11.72
CA LYS A 166 -13.68 -12.21 -11.63
C LYS A 166 -13.84 -12.70 -10.20
N HIS A 167 -12.77 -12.67 -9.39
CA HIS A 167 -12.88 -13.11 -8.00
C HIS A 167 -13.63 -12.10 -7.12
N ALA A 168 -13.54 -10.81 -7.42
CA ALA A 168 -14.28 -9.76 -6.75
C ALA A 168 -15.79 -9.86 -7.04
N GLU A 169 -16.17 -10.16 -8.29
CA GLU A 169 -17.54 -10.49 -8.69
C GLU A 169 -18.10 -11.66 -7.88
N ASN A 170 -17.36 -12.77 -7.84
CA ASN A 170 -17.76 -13.96 -7.09
C ASN A 170 -17.89 -13.72 -5.58
N ALA A 171 -17.15 -12.75 -5.04
CA ALA A 171 -17.22 -12.34 -3.64
C ALA A 171 -18.25 -11.23 -3.37
N GLY A 172 -18.95 -10.72 -4.40
CA GLY A 172 -19.88 -9.60 -4.27
C GLY A 172 -19.23 -8.30 -3.78
N LYS A 173 -17.95 -8.07 -4.14
CA LYS A 173 -17.10 -6.99 -3.65
C LYS A 173 -16.58 -6.13 -4.79
N ILE A 174 -16.43 -4.83 -4.56
CA ILE A 174 -15.61 -3.96 -5.41
C ILE A 174 -14.20 -3.92 -4.81
N GLN A 175 -13.24 -4.56 -5.46
CA GLN A 175 -11.86 -4.62 -5.00
C GLN A 175 -11.14 -3.30 -5.31
N ARG A 176 -10.68 -2.62 -4.26
CA ARG A 176 -9.85 -1.41 -4.41
C ARG A 176 -8.45 -1.82 -4.85
N ILE A 177 -7.89 -1.11 -5.82
CA ILE A 177 -6.56 -1.40 -6.37
C ILE A 177 -5.74 -0.14 -6.57
N LEU A 178 -4.41 -0.29 -6.53
CA LEU A 178 -3.46 0.65 -7.12
C LEU A 178 -2.74 -0.03 -8.27
N LEU A 179 -2.36 0.75 -9.29
CA LEU A 179 -1.54 0.26 -10.39
C LEU A 179 -0.05 0.46 -10.05
N GLN A 180 0.71 -0.63 -10.05
CA GLN A 180 2.14 -0.58 -9.77
C GLN A 180 2.92 -0.20 -11.03
N VAL A 181 3.62 0.93 -10.98
CA VAL A 181 4.43 1.46 -12.08
C VAL A 181 5.90 1.27 -11.76
N LYS A 182 6.66 0.70 -12.70
CA LYS A 182 8.12 0.62 -12.57
C LYS A 182 8.78 1.89 -13.12
N LEU A 183 9.82 2.36 -12.42
CA LEU A 183 10.57 3.58 -12.76
C LEU A 183 11.87 3.29 -13.53
N SER A 184 12.23 2.01 -13.69
CA SER A 184 13.35 1.58 -14.52
C SER A 184 12.97 0.34 -15.34
N ASP A 185 13.72 0.11 -16.42
CA ASP A 185 13.52 -1.04 -17.33
C ASP A 185 14.14 -2.34 -16.80
N GLU A 186 14.61 -2.36 -15.54
CA GLU A 186 15.16 -3.55 -14.91
C GLU A 186 14.12 -4.69 -14.90
N ILE A 187 14.49 -5.81 -15.53
CA ILE A 187 13.64 -7.00 -15.68
C ILE A 187 13.23 -7.59 -14.31
N SER A 188 14.06 -7.40 -13.28
CA SER A 188 13.83 -7.94 -11.93
C SER A 188 12.73 -7.21 -11.15
N LYS A 189 12.21 -6.07 -11.64
CA LYS A 189 11.21 -5.25 -10.94
C LYS A 189 9.83 -5.43 -11.56
N TYR A 190 8.86 -5.73 -10.70
CA TYR A 190 7.44 -5.77 -11.04
C TYR A 190 6.89 -4.36 -11.31
N GLY A 191 5.85 -4.28 -12.14
CA GLY A 191 5.20 -3.03 -12.50
C GLY A 191 5.07 -2.82 -14.00
N ILE A 192 4.02 -2.08 -14.38
CA ILE A 192 3.78 -1.66 -15.76
C ILE A 192 4.76 -0.56 -16.14
N LEU A 193 5.20 -0.56 -17.41
CA LEU A 193 5.94 0.56 -17.97
C LEU A 193 5.04 1.80 -18.05
N LYS A 194 5.64 2.96 -17.83
CA LYS A 194 4.91 4.23 -17.89
C LYS A 194 4.18 4.43 -19.22
N ASP A 195 4.78 4.00 -20.33
CA ASP A 195 4.22 4.17 -21.68
C ASP A 195 2.95 3.34 -21.89
N ASN A 196 2.83 2.21 -21.18
CA ASN A 196 1.67 1.31 -21.26
C ASN A 196 0.61 1.60 -20.19
N LEU A 197 0.87 2.52 -19.25
CA LEU A 197 0.00 2.79 -18.11
C LEU A 197 -1.39 3.31 -18.54
N PHE A 198 -1.44 4.19 -19.54
CA PHE A 198 -2.71 4.78 -19.99
C PHE A 198 -3.63 3.78 -20.66
N GLU A 199 -3.07 2.84 -21.41
CA GLU A 199 -3.82 1.73 -21.99
C GLU A 199 -4.40 0.86 -20.89
N LEU A 200 -3.55 0.42 -19.95
CA LEU A 200 -3.97 -0.40 -18.82
C LEU A 200 -5.06 0.28 -17.97
N VAL A 201 -4.94 1.57 -17.69
CA VAL A 201 -5.97 2.32 -16.94
C VAL A 201 -7.30 2.30 -17.68
N ARG A 202 -7.31 2.52 -19.01
CA ARG A 202 -8.54 2.50 -19.80
C ARG A 202 -9.20 1.13 -19.76
N GLU A 203 -8.43 0.08 -19.99
CA GLU A 203 -8.94 -1.30 -19.98
C GLU A 203 -9.51 -1.70 -18.61
N ILE A 204 -8.80 -1.39 -17.52
CA ILE A 204 -9.25 -1.71 -16.16
C ILE A 204 -10.45 -0.86 -15.74
N SER A 205 -10.60 0.36 -16.27
CA SER A 205 -11.74 1.22 -15.92
C SER A 205 -13.10 0.68 -16.38
N GLU A 206 -13.11 -0.23 -17.35
CA GLU A 206 -14.32 -0.92 -17.82
C GLU A 206 -14.72 -2.11 -16.92
N MET A 207 -13.83 -2.53 -16.00
CA MET A 207 -14.08 -3.65 -15.09
C MET A 207 -15.00 -3.22 -13.94
N LYS A 208 -16.10 -3.96 -13.74
CA LYS A 208 -17.20 -3.55 -12.84
C LYS A 208 -16.90 -3.77 -11.36
N ASN A 209 -16.01 -4.71 -11.05
CA ASN A 209 -15.72 -5.16 -9.68
C ASN A 209 -14.36 -4.66 -9.20
N LEU A 210 -13.73 -3.74 -9.93
CA LEU A 210 -12.49 -3.08 -9.54
C LEU A 210 -12.70 -1.58 -9.34
N ARG A 211 -11.94 -1.00 -8.40
CA ARG A 211 -11.85 0.45 -8.22
C ARG A 211 -10.40 0.88 -8.21
N ILE A 212 -9.96 1.57 -9.26
CA ILE A 212 -8.65 2.20 -9.30
C ILE A 212 -8.65 3.39 -8.32
N GLU A 213 -7.82 3.31 -7.28
CA GLU A 213 -7.65 4.40 -6.30
C GLU A 213 -6.33 5.16 -6.44
N GLY A 214 -5.46 4.72 -7.34
CA GLY A 214 -4.22 5.42 -7.61
C GLY A 214 -3.12 4.58 -8.23
N LEU A 215 -1.90 5.11 -8.09
CA LEU A 215 -0.67 4.48 -8.51
C LEU A 215 0.17 4.07 -7.29
N MET A 216 0.98 3.05 -7.47
CA MET A 216 2.01 2.61 -6.53
C MET A 216 3.34 2.51 -7.27
N THR A 217 4.44 2.80 -6.58
CA THR A 217 5.77 2.55 -7.12
C THR A 217 6.75 2.22 -6.01
N ILE A 218 7.76 1.43 -6.35
CA ILE A 218 8.90 1.15 -5.48
C ILE A 218 10.13 1.79 -6.14
N PRO A 219 10.68 2.88 -5.57
CA PRO A 219 11.83 3.53 -6.15
C PRO A 219 13.06 2.61 -6.12
N PRO A 220 13.99 2.75 -7.08
CA PRO A 220 15.26 2.02 -7.03
C PRO A 220 16.02 2.38 -5.75
N PHE A 221 16.76 1.41 -5.21
CA PHE A 221 17.73 1.67 -4.16
C PHE A 221 18.97 2.30 -4.83
N PHE A 222 19.28 3.55 -4.50
CA PHE A 222 20.50 4.24 -4.93
C PHE A 222 21.41 4.47 -3.73
#